data_AF-A0A3P7R340-F1
#
_entry.id   AF-A0A3P7R340-F1
#
_cell.length_a   1.000
_cell.length_b   1.000
_cell.length_c   1.000
_cell.angle_alpha   90.00
_cell.angle_beta   90.00
_cell.angle_gamma   90.00
#
_symmetry.space_group_name_H-M   'P 1'
#
loop_
_entity.id
_entity.type
_entity.pdbx_description
1 polymer ?
#
loop_
_entity_poly.entity_id
_entity_poly.type
_entity_poly.pdbx_seq_one_letter_code
_entity_poly.pdbx_strand_id
1 'polypeptide(L)' 'MDYAKIYASMRKPASLFDGRLVVDHRHLMDIGFRVEAVGVSLQ' A
#
# COMPACT_ATOMS: atom_id res chain seq x y z
N MET A 1 -2.37 12.07 -1.67
CA MET A 1 -0.91 11.86 -1.75
C MET A 1 -0.58 11.14 -3.05
N ASP A 2 0.60 11.36 -3.61
CA ASP A 2 1.04 10.68 -4.83
C ASP A 2 1.81 9.39 -4.46
N TYR A 3 1.08 8.28 -4.29
CA TYR A 3 1.64 7.01 -3.88
C TYR A 3 2.52 6.36 -4.94
N ALA A 4 2.35 6.70 -6.22
CA ALA A 4 3.21 6.21 -7.30
C ALA A 4 4.64 6.78 -7.17
N LYS A 5 4.78 8.08 -6.87
CA LYS A 5 6.09 8.68 -6.60
C LYS A 5 6.75 8.12 -5.34
N ILE A 6 5.97 7.93 -4.28
CA ILE A 6 6.46 7.32 -3.04
C ILE A 6 6.97 5.91 -3.34
N TYR A 7 6.17 5.09 -4.03
CA TYR A 7 6.56 3.75 -4.46
C TYR A 7 7.87 3.77 -5.24
N ALA A 8 8.01 4.63 -6.25
CA ALA A 8 9.21 4.71 -7.08
C ALA A 8 10.50 4.98 -6.27
N SER A 9 10.38 5.77 -5.19
CA SER A 9 11.52 6.09 -4.31
C SER A 9 11.87 4.98 -3.29
N MET A 10 10.99 4.01 -3.07
CA MET A 10 11.16 2.96 -2.07
C MET A 10 11.98 1.77 -2.59
N ARG A 11 12.77 1.17 -1.69
CA ARG A 11 13.44 -0.12 -1.92
C ARG A 11 12.41 -1.23 -2.17
N LYS A 12 12.75 -2.17 -3.06
CA LYS A 12 11.85 -3.24 -3.48
C LYS A 12 12.16 -4.57 -2.76
N PRO A 13 11.12 -5.34 -2.38
CA PRO A 13 9.69 -5.03 -2.49
C PRO A 13 9.25 -3.97 -1.48
N ALA A 14 8.37 -3.06 -1.89
CA ALA A 14 7.86 -2.00 -1.01
C ALA A 14 6.58 -2.47 -0.32
N SER A 15 6.52 -2.33 1.01
CA SER A 15 5.35 -2.67 1.83
C SER A 15 4.71 -1.42 2.42
N LEU A 16 3.38 -1.42 2.55
CA LEU A 16 2.58 -0.38 3.18
C LEU A 16 1.62 -1.01 4.19
N PHE A 17 1.68 -0.55 5.45
CA PHE A 17 0.76 -0.96 6.50
C PHE A 17 -0.25 0.15 6.81
N ASP A 18 -1.55 -0.14 6.69
CA ASP A 18 -2.64 0.76 7.03
C ASP A 18 -3.29 0.37 8.37
N GLY A 19 -2.88 1.05 9.43
CA GLY A 19 -3.45 0.88 10.77
C GLY A 19 -4.74 1.67 11.02
N ARG A 20 -5.27 2.41 10.03
CA ARG A 20 -6.45 3.28 10.22
C ARG A 20 -7.56 3.06 9.20
N LEU A 21 -7.35 2.25 8.17
CA LEU A 21 -8.34 1.94 7.12
C LEU A 21 -8.75 3.19 6.33
N VAL A 22 -7.78 4.04 5.98
CA VAL A 22 -8.03 5.35 5.34
C VAL A 22 -7.50 5.45 3.92
N VAL A 23 -6.74 4.45 3.45
CA VAL A 23 -6.19 4.45 2.08
C VAL A 23 -6.89 3.42 1.21
N ASP A 24 -6.86 3.63 -0.11
CA ASP A 24 -7.38 2.66 -1.09
C ASP A 24 -6.40 1.51 -1.28
N HIS A 25 -6.67 0.38 -0.63
CA HIS A 25 -5.77 -0.78 -0.66
C HIS A 25 -5.65 -1.38 -2.06
N ARG A 26 -6.72 -1.39 -2.87
CA ARG A 26 -6.67 -1.95 -4.24
C ARG A 26 -5.78 -1.12 -5.13
N HIS A 27 -5.95 0.20 -5.09
CA HIS A 27 -5.12 1.10 -5.87
C HIS A 27 -3.63 0.98 -5.50
N LEU A 28 -3.32 0.82 -4.20
CA LEU A 28 -1.94 0.63 -3.74
C LEU A 28 -1.35 -0.72 -4.19
N MET A 29 -2.16 -1.79 -4.21
CA MET A 29 -1.74 -3.09 -4.76
C MET A 29 -1.51 -3.01 -6.28
N ASP A 30 -2.34 -2.27 -7.02
CA ASP A 30 -2.16 -2.04 -8.46
C ASP A 30 -0.87 -1.26 -8.76
N ILE A 31 -0.47 -0.33 -7.89
CA ILE A 31 0.83 0.36 -7.96
C ILE A 31 1.99 -0.62 -7.71
N GLY A 32 1.76 -1.72 -6.98
CA GLY A 32 2.73 -2.77 -6.69
C GLY A 32 3.22 -2.81 -5.25
N PHE A 33 2.54 -2.13 -4.32
CA PHE A 33 2.80 -2.28 -2.89
C PHE A 33 2.35 -3.65 -2.38
N ARG A 34 3.09 -4.20 -1.42
CA ARG A 34 2.55 -5.23 -0.52
C ARG A 34 1.77 -4.53 0.59
N VAL A 35 0.45 -4.60 0.53
CA VAL A 35 -0.41 -3.87 1.46
C VAL A 35 -0.88 -4.81 2.56
N GLU A 36 -0.76 -4.37 3.81
CA GLU A 36 -1.34 -5.00 4.99
C GLU A 36 -2.18 -3.97 5.73
N ALA A 37 -3.30 -4.38 6.32
CA ALA A 37 -4.19 -3.46 7.01
C ALA A 37 -4.80 -4.12 8.25
N VAL A 38 -5.05 -3.31 9.28
CA VAL A 38 -5.62 -3.83 10.54
C VAL A 38 -7.07 -4.29 10.34
N GLY A 39 -7.38 -5.51 10.77
CA GLY A 39 -8.77 -6.03 10.70
C GLY A 39 -9.30 -6.28 9.29
N VAL A 40 -8.44 -6.24 8.26
CA VAL A 40 -8.81 -6.50 6.87
C VAL A 40 -7.99 -7.66 6.33
N SER A 41 -8.66 -8.66 5.76
CA SER A 41 -8.00 -9.69 4.95
C SER A 41 -8.00 -9.24 3.51
N LEU A 42 -6.82 -8.86 3.01
CA LEU A 42 -6.60 -8.51 1.61
C LEU A 42 -6.25 -9.80 0.85
N GLN A 43 -6.99 -10.09 -0.22
CA GLN A 43 -6.81 -11.24 -1.11
C GLN A 43 -6.08 -10.82 -2.37
#